data_AF-A0A2C9DDR7-F1
#
_entry.id   AF-A0A2C9DDR7-F1
#
_cell.length_a   1.000
_cell.length_b   1.000
_cell.length_c   1.000
_cell.angle_alpha   90.00
_cell.angle_beta   90.00
_cell.angle_gamma   90.00
#
_symmetry.space_group_name_H-M   'P 1'
#
loop_
_entity.id
_entity.type
_entity.pdbx_description
1 polymer ?
#
loop_
_entity_poly.entity_id
_entity_poly.type
_entity_poly.pdbx_seq_one_letter_code
_entity_poly.pdbx_strand_id
1 'polypeptide(L)'
;MKITDLPVDKAEGAILAHAVRAGRTLKKGTRLAAADIERLKAAAVETVVAAVLDDSDVHEDEAAHRLAEAIAGDGLDVEAPATGRSNLFAREAGLFKVDRARIDAINRVDPGITVATRPADRGAEAGRMVATVKIIPFAVPRDSLERAIAIASPESRPVLSVKPYRPLRVAVISTTLPTLKPSVIDKTLSVLAERLAPAGASIVADMRVAHETAAIADALRALKDQPDLVILFGASAITDIADVIPAGLTAAGGTVIHFGMPVDPGNLLLLGDLRGLPVVGAPGCARSPRENGFDFVLERLLAGDRVGPDDIIGMGVGGLLMDIVTRPAPRSGIAQVEDRHEPHVAALVLAAGRSSRMGASNKLLAEVDGEAMVRHAARAALGSKARSVTVVTGHMAEEVEAAVADFDVEVTHNPDFADGLSTSLKAGLMAVPEDAEAVVVLLGDMPRISSAMIDQLIGAYDPATGALIALPVHEGKRGNPVLWSRRFFDDLMGLEGDVGARHLIATNKDAVVEVELDDAITLDIDTPDALAAIGGRQRA
;
A
#
# COMPACT_ATOMS: atom_id res chain seq x y z
N MET A 1 29.94 18.58 24.16
CA MET A 1 29.30 17.49 24.94
C MET A 1 30.21 16.27 24.96
N LYS A 2 30.35 15.61 26.11
CA LYS A 2 31.06 14.32 26.22
C LYS A 2 30.24 13.31 26.99
N ILE A 3 30.14 12.08 26.48
CA ILE A 3 29.58 10.94 27.22
C ILE A 3 30.74 10.24 27.92
N THR A 4 30.62 10.06 29.24
CA THR A 4 31.67 9.45 30.05
C THR A 4 31.08 8.78 31.30
N ASP A 5 31.85 7.89 31.90
CA ASP A 5 31.56 7.36 33.23
C ASP A 5 31.85 8.43 34.27
N LEU A 6 30.81 8.91 34.95
CA LEU A 6 30.91 9.90 36.01
C LEU A 6 30.71 9.24 37.37
N PRO A 7 31.58 9.53 38.36
CA PRO A 7 31.25 9.28 39.76
C PRO A 7 29.94 9.99 40.12
N VAL A 8 29.04 9.31 40.84
CA VAL A 8 27.73 9.86 41.19
C VAL A 8 27.82 11.22 41.90
N ASP A 9 28.86 11.44 42.72
CA ASP A 9 29.13 12.73 43.38
C ASP A 9 29.39 13.91 42.44
N LYS A 10 29.73 13.63 41.16
CA LYS A 10 30.03 14.63 40.14
C LYS A 10 29.03 14.62 38.99
N ALA A 11 27.95 13.86 39.12
CA ALA A 11 26.99 13.65 38.05
C ALA A 11 25.80 14.63 38.09
N GLU A 12 25.71 15.51 39.09
CA GLU A 12 24.64 16.50 39.15
C GLU A 12 24.66 17.41 37.91
N GLY A 13 23.50 17.61 37.29
CA GLY A 13 23.32 18.37 36.06
C GLY A 13 23.65 17.61 34.77
N ALA A 14 24.31 16.44 34.83
CA ALA A 14 24.57 15.57 33.69
C ALA A 14 23.33 14.79 33.26
N ILE A 15 23.31 14.33 32.00
CA ILE A 15 22.17 13.63 31.39
C ILE A 15 22.48 12.14 31.26
N LEU A 16 21.66 11.28 31.86
CA LEU A 16 21.89 9.83 31.81
C LEU A 16 21.88 9.27 30.38
N ALA A 17 22.96 8.60 29.98
CA ALA A 17 23.06 7.92 28.69
C ALA A 17 22.31 6.57 28.67
N HIS A 18 22.17 5.94 29.84
CA HIS A 18 21.46 4.68 30.05
C HIS A 18 20.52 4.79 31.25
N ALA A 19 19.45 4.00 31.25
CA ALA A 19 18.57 3.92 32.41
C ALA A 19 19.28 3.27 33.59
N VAL A 20 19.08 3.80 34.80
CA VAL A 20 19.73 3.30 36.03
C VAL A 20 18.68 2.98 37.09
N ARG A 21 18.81 1.83 37.74
CA ARG A 21 17.87 1.39 38.78
C ARG A 21 18.36 1.85 40.16
N ALA A 22 17.65 2.81 40.76
CA ALA A 22 17.92 3.33 42.11
C ALA A 22 16.62 3.43 42.92
N GLY A 23 16.15 2.27 43.40
CA GLY A 23 14.79 2.07 43.89
C GLY A 23 13.78 2.07 42.73
N ARG A 24 13.37 3.26 42.29
CA ARG A 24 12.65 3.49 41.01
C ARG A 24 13.64 3.73 39.87
N THR A 25 13.32 3.26 38.66
CA THR A 25 14.17 3.43 37.47
C THR A 25 14.24 4.90 37.04
N LEU A 26 15.46 5.45 36.97
CA LEU A 26 15.77 6.70 36.28
C LEU A 26 15.93 6.39 34.79
N LYS A 27 15.22 7.11 33.93
CA LYS A 27 15.21 6.82 32.49
C LYS A 27 16.45 7.41 31.81
N LYS A 28 16.79 6.84 30.65
CA LYS A 28 17.73 7.50 29.72
C LYS A 28 17.20 8.90 29.38
N GLY A 29 18.10 9.88 29.30
CA GLY A 29 17.76 11.29 29.04
C GLY A 29 17.35 12.08 30.28
N THR A 30 17.28 11.45 31.47
CA THR A 30 17.05 12.19 32.72
C THR A 30 18.26 13.07 33.04
N ARG A 31 18.04 14.38 33.16
CA ARG A 31 19.00 15.31 33.74
C ARG A 31 19.00 15.17 35.25
N LEU A 32 20.13 14.78 35.83
CA LEU A 32 20.24 14.43 37.24
C LEU A 32 20.16 15.68 38.12
N ALA A 33 19.18 15.73 39.02
CA ALA A 33 19.11 16.74 40.07
C ALA A 33 19.77 16.21 41.37
N ALA A 34 20.06 17.11 42.33
CA ALA A 34 20.59 16.73 43.64
C ALA A 34 19.83 15.56 44.32
N ALA A 35 18.50 15.53 44.20
CA ALA A 35 17.68 14.44 44.75
C ALA A 35 17.93 13.09 44.05
N ASP A 36 18.23 13.08 42.76
CA ASP A 36 18.57 11.86 42.01
C ASP A 36 19.94 11.34 42.41
N ILE A 37 20.90 12.25 42.67
CA ILE A 37 22.24 11.89 43.17
C ILE A 37 22.14 11.18 44.52
N GLU A 38 21.37 11.73 45.47
CA GLU A 38 21.17 11.09 46.77
C GLU A 38 20.47 9.72 46.67
N ARG A 39 19.54 9.57 45.72
CA ARG A 39 18.90 8.27 45.43
C ARG A 39 19.87 7.26 44.83
N LEU A 40 20.74 7.68 43.92
CA LEU A 40 21.78 6.83 43.34
C LEU A 40 22.76 6.35 44.42
N LYS A 41 23.18 7.24 45.32
CA LYS A 41 24.03 6.89 46.48
C LYS A 41 23.36 5.91 47.42
N ALA A 42 22.10 6.15 47.79
CA ALA A 42 21.34 5.25 48.65
C ALA A 42 21.16 3.85 48.05
N ALA A 43 21.15 3.75 46.71
CA ALA A 43 21.12 2.49 45.98
C ALA A 43 22.52 1.87 45.74
N ALA A 44 23.57 2.43 46.35
CA ALA A 44 24.97 2.02 46.18
C ALA A 44 25.46 2.03 44.72
N VAL A 45 24.95 2.96 43.90
CA VAL A 45 25.48 3.21 42.56
C VAL A 45 26.68 4.14 42.69
N GLU A 46 27.86 3.69 42.26
CA GLU A 46 29.10 4.48 42.35
C GLU A 46 29.36 5.37 41.13
N THR A 47 29.02 4.86 39.94
CA THR A 47 29.24 5.52 38.66
C THR A 47 28.01 5.43 37.76
N VAL A 48 27.85 6.42 36.89
CA VAL A 48 26.81 6.45 35.86
C VAL A 48 27.41 6.90 34.52
N VAL A 49 26.98 6.28 33.42
CA VAL A 49 27.30 6.77 32.08
C VAL A 49 26.38 7.96 31.79
N ALA A 50 26.94 9.16 31.68
CA ALA A 50 26.18 10.38 31.47
C ALA A 50 26.86 11.33 30.49
N ALA A 51 26.05 12.14 29.81
CA ALA A 51 26.49 13.24 28.97
C ALA A 51 26.65 14.52 29.81
N VAL A 52 27.83 15.10 29.72
CA VAL A 52 28.14 16.44 30.25
C VAL A 52 28.12 17.41 29.08
N LEU A 53 27.29 18.44 29.19
CA LEU A 53 27.20 19.53 28.22
C LEU A 53 28.29 20.58 28.53
N ASP A 54 28.92 21.10 27.49
CA ASP A 54 29.77 22.28 27.52
C ASP A 54 28.90 23.54 27.34
N ASP A 55 29.37 24.72 27.77
CA ASP A 55 28.61 25.99 27.63
C ASP A 55 28.31 26.36 26.15
N SER A 56 29.12 25.84 25.23
CA SER A 56 28.95 25.99 23.78
C SER A 56 27.96 25.00 23.18
N ASP A 57 27.41 24.07 23.95
CA ASP A 57 26.39 23.13 23.45
C ASP A 57 24.98 23.72 23.58
N VAL A 58 24.07 23.22 22.75
CA VAL A 58 22.64 23.49 22.82
C VAL A 58 21.92 22.16 23.05
N HIS A 59 21.07 22.11 24.09
CA HIS A 59 20.32 20.92 24.45
C HIS A 59 19.43 20.44 23.29
N GLU A 60 19.24 19.12 23.17
CA GLU A 60 18.58 18.47 22.04
C GLU A 60 17.19 19.05 21.72
N ASP A 61 16.36 19.30 22.73
CA ASP A 61 15.01 19.82 22.55
C ASP A 61 15.01 21.27 22.05
N GLU A 62 15.89 22.11 22.59
CA GLU A 62 16.04 23.50 22.16
C GLU A 62 16.56 23.55 20.72
N ALA A 63 17.58 22.77 20.41
CA ALA A 63 18.15 22.70 19.07
C ALA A 63 17.14 22.18 18.03
N ALA A 64 16.38 21.12 18.36
CA ALA A 64 15.37 20.56 17.48
C ALA A 64 14.28 21.59 17.15
N HIS A 65 13.77 22.29 18.17
CA HIS A 65 12.70 23.26 18.00
C HIS A 65 13.16 24.48 17.19
N ARG A 66 14.30 25.07 17.55
CA ARG A 66 14.84 26.26 16.86
C ARG A 66 15.09 25.98 15.38
N LEU A 67 15.62 24.81 15.04
CA LEU A 67 15.82 24.43 13.64
C LEU A 67 14.48 24.15 12.94
N ALA A 68 13.53 23.48 13.60
CA ALA A 68 12.20 23.23 13.05
C ALA A 68 11.45 24.53 12.71
N GLU A 69 11.50 25.53 13.61
CA GLU A 69 10.96 26.87 13.36
C GLU A 69 11.65 27.57 12.19
N ALA A 70 12.98 27.44 12.08
CA ALA A 70 13.74 28.09 11.01
C ALA A 70 13.42 27.52 9.62
N ILE A 71 13.13 26.21 9.51
CA ILE A 71 12.81 25.57 8.22
C ILE A 71 11.32 25.64 7.87
N ALA A 72 10.44 25.84 8.86
CA ALA A 72 9.00 25.91 8.66
C ALA A 72 8.58 27.21 7.96
N GLY A 73 7.83 27.08 6.87
CA GLY A 73 7.17 28.18 6.19
C GLY A 73 5.65 28.11 6.28
N ASP A 74 4.99 28.78 5.35
CA ASP A 74 3.53 28.87 5.29
C ASP A 74 2.86 27.48 5.24
N GLY A 75 1.73 27.36 5.93
CA GLY A 75 0.93 26.14 5.97
C GLY A 75 1.46 25.04 6.89
N LEU A 76 2.49 25.31 7.69
CA LEU A 76 3.07 24.34 8.63
C LEU A 76 2.89 24.76 10.09
N ASP A 77 2.60 23.78 10.95
CA ASP A 77 2.65 23.90 12.40
C ASP A 77 3.82 23.10 12.95
N VAL A 78 4.57 23.68 13.88
CA VAL A 78 5.73 23.07 14.53
C VAL A 78 5.30 22.53 15.90
N GLU A 79 5.52 21.24 16.12
CA GLU A 79 5.26 20.60 17.41
C GLU A 79 6.34 20.96 18.42
N ALA A 80 5.93 21.13 19.67
CA ALA A 80 6.84 21.34 20.79
C ALA A 80 7.87 20.21 20.87
N PRO A 81 9.13 20.51 21.21
CA PRO A 81 10.19 19.51 21.18
C PRO A 81 10.01 18.48 22.29
N ALA A 82 10.34 17.23 21.97
CA ALA A 82 10.46 16.17 22.96
C ALA A 82 11.54 15.16 22.57
N THR A 83 12.45 14.86 23.48
CA THR A 83 13.54 13.88 23.29
C THR A 83 14.38 14.17 22.04
N GLY A 84 14.71 15.43 21.81
CA GLY A 84 15.49 15.91 20.67
C GLY A 84 14.73 15.87 19.35
N ARG A 85 13.40 15.77 19.36
CA ARG A 85 12.58 15.74 18.14
C ARG A 85 11.59 16.89 18.13
N SER A 86 11.42 17.53 16.98
CA SER A 86 10.33 18.46 16.71
C SER A 86 9.74 18.16 15.33
N ASN A 87 8.45 17.82 15.29
CA ASN A 87 7.75 17.41 14.08
C ASN A 87 7.02 18.59 13.45
N LEU A 88 6.88 18.56 12.12
CA LEU A 88 6.14 19.56 11.36
C LEU A 88 4.91 18.92 10.73
N PHE A 89 3.76 19.57 10.91
CA PHE A 89 2.46 19.11 10.46
C PHE A 89 1.85 20.10 9.46
N ALA A 90 1.16 19.58 8.45
CA ALA A 90 0.38 20.41 7.54
C ALA A 90 -0.83 21.01 8.29
N ARG A 91 -0.97 22.33 8.30
CA ARG A 91 -2.10 23.02 8.95
C ARG A 91 -3.42 22.78 8.21
N GLU A 92 -3.34 22.72 6.89
CA GLU A 92 -4.49 22.52 6.00
C GLU A 92 -4.11 21.61 4.83
N ALA A 93 -5.11 21.14 4.07
CA ALA A 93 -4.88 20.29 2.92
C ALA A 93 -4.19 21.08 1.78
N GLY A 94 -3.13 20.52 1.22
CA GLY A 94 -2.37 21.20 0.19
C GLY A 94 -1.18 20.41 -0.36
N LEU A 95 -0.43 21.06 -1.23
CA LEU A 95 0.77 20.51 -1.86
C LEU A 95 2.00 20.82 -1.01
N PHE A 96 2.69 19.79 -0.53
CA PHE A 96 3.91 19.93 0.26
C PHE A 96 5.10 20.30 -0.64
N LYS A 97 5.75 21.43 -0.34
CA LYS A 97 6.91 21.95 -1.08
C LYS A 97 8.16 21.81 -0.23
N VAL A 98 9.25 21.36 -0.86
CA VAL A 98 10.53 21.13 -0.20
C VAL A 98 11.64 21.77 -1.03
N ASP A 99 12.52 22.53 -0.38
CA ASP A 99 13.80 22.92 -0.93
C ASP A 99 14.86 21.85 -0.64
N ARG A 100 14.94 20.86 -1.54
CA ARG A 100 15.85 19.71 -1.40
C ARG A 100 17.30 20.14 -1.18
N ALA A 101 17.77 21.16 -1.90
CA ALA A 101 19.17 21.60 -1.80
C ALA A 101 19.50 22.12 -0.40
N ARG A 102 18.60 22.89 0.21
CA ARG A 102 18.77 23.39 1.58
C ARG A 102 18.60 22.30 2.64
N ILE A 103 17.66 21.37 2.47
CA ILE A 103 17.55 20.19 3.36
C ILE A 103 18.84 19.37 3.34
N ASP A 104 19.36 19.05 2.16
CA ASP A 104 20.60 18.29 2.02
C ASP A 104 21.80 19.08 2.61
N ALA A 105 21.82 20.40 2.47
CA ALA A 105 22.87 21.24 3.05
C ALA A 105 22.80 21.26 4.59
N ILE A 106 21.61 21.36 5.18
CA ILE A 106 21.41 21.28 6.64
C ILE A 106 21.90 19.93 7.18
N ASN A 107 21.51 18.84 6.54
CA ASN A 107 21.90 17.48 6.94
C ASN A 107 23.40 17.21 6.81
N ARG A 108 24.15 18.04 6.08
CA ARG A 108 25.62 17.94 5.96
C ARG A 108 26.37 18.72 7.05
N VAL A 109 25.70 19.57 7.83
CA VAL A 109 26.37 20.46 8.79
C VAL A 109 27.00 19.68 9.94
N ASP A 110 26.25 18.73 10.51
CA ASP A 110 26.65 17.98 11.69
C ASP A 110 25.91 16.63 11.73
N PRO A 111 26.59 15.50 11.98
CA PRO A 111 25.95 14.19 12.02
C PRO A 111 24.90 14.05 13.15
N GLY A 112 24.95 14.92 14.17
CA GLY A 112 23.94 14.97 15.23
C GLY A 112 22.65 15.71 14.86
N ILE A 113 22.61 16.44 13.74
CA ILE A 113 21.47 17.22 13.27
C ILE A 113 20.88 16.55 12.04
N THR A 114 19.60 16.15 12.09
CA THR A 114 18.93 15.55 10.94
C THR A 114 17.55 16.14 10.71
N VAL A 115 17.20 16.30 9.43
CA VAL A 115 15.88 16.70 8.95
C VAL A 115 15.43 15.68 7.91
N ALA A 116 14.27 15.08 8.13
CA ALA A 116 13.65 14.16 7.20
C ALA A 116 12.28 14.69 6.77
N THR A 117 11.93 14.50 5.50
CA THR A 117 10.69 15.03 4.90
C THR A 117 9.94 13.92 4.18
N ARG A 118 8.62 14.08 4.04
CA ARG A 118 7.85 13.39 3.00
C ARG A 118 8.33 13.83 1.61
N PRO A 119 7.99 13.09 0.54
CA PRO A 119 8.33 13.50 -0.82
C PRO A 119 7.82 14.90 -1.15
N ALA A 120 8.63 15.66 -1.88
CA ALA A 120 8.26 16.98 -2.38
C ALA A 120 7.15 16.89 -3.44
N ASP A 121 6.38 17.96 -3.60
CA ASP A 121 5.35 18.10 -4.62
C ASP A 121 4.27 17.01 -4.55
N ARG A 122 3.96 16.56 -3.34
CA ARG A 122 2.90 15.60 -3.04
C ARG A 122 1.85 16.17 -2.09
N GLY A 123 0.64 15.64 -2.18
CA GLY A 123 -0.47 16.01 -1.32
C GLY A 123 -0.25 15.69 0.17
N ALA A 124 -0.68 16.62 1.01
CA ALA A 124 -0.77 16.46 2.45
C ALA A 124 -2.16 16.85 2.93
N GLU A 125 -2.77 16.00 3.76
CA GLU A 125 -4.00 16.31 4.47
C GLU A 125 -3.71 17.20 5.69
N ALA A 126 -4.72 17.93 6.16
CA ALA A 126 -4.61 18.69 7.41
C ALA A 126 -4.25 17.76 8.59
N GLY A 127 -3.33 18.19 9.43
CA GLY A 127 -2.81 17.40 10.55
C GLY A 127 -1.83 16.29 10.16
N ARG A 128 -1.49 16.13 8.87
CA ARG A 128 -0.50 15.13 8.44
C ARG A 128 0.92 15.60 8.79
N MET A 129 1.71 14.73 9.42
CA MET A 129 3.14 14.98 9.61
C MET A 129 3.86 14.94 8.26
N VAL A 130 4.58 16.01 7.91
CA VAL A 130 5.27 16.17 6.62
C VAL A 130 6.79 16.25 6.76
N ALA A 131 7.31 16.63 7.93
CA ALA A 131 8.73 16.61 8.21
C ALA A 131 9.02 16.41 9.69
N THR A 132 10.25 16.04 10.02
CA THR A 132 10.73 15.93 11.40
C THR A 132 12.18 16.39 11.48
N VAL A 133 12.48 17.19 12.50
CA VAL A 133 13.85 17.48 12.93
C VAL A 133 14.19 16.55 14.07
N LYS A 134 15.35 15.89 13.99
CA LYS A 134 15.89 15.05 15.05
C LYS A 134 17.34 15.45 15.35
N ILE A 135 17.53 15.87 16.60
CA ILE A 135 18.82 15.96 17.25
C ILE A 135 19.08 14.59 17.89
N ILE A 136 20.13 13.92 17.44
CA ILE A 136 20.46 12.53 17.81
C ILE A 136 21.16 12.46 19.19
N PRO A 137 22.22 13.24 19.46
CA PRO A 137 22.81 13.33 20.79
C PRO A 137 21.97 14.21 21.72
N PHE A 138 22.24 14.15 23.03
CA PHE A 138 21.54 14.99 24.02
C PHE A 138 21.80 16.51 23.86
N ALA A 139 22.82 16.87 23.07
CA ALA A 139 23.11 18.24 22.71
C ALA A 139 23.99 18.29 21.45
N VAL A 140 23.95 19.41 20.73
CA VAL A 140 24.81 19.69 19.57
C VAL A 140 25.60 20.98 19.79
N PRO A 141 26.77 21.16 19.15
CA PRO A 141 27.50 22.42 19.22
C PRO A 141 26.66 23.59 18.70
N ARG A 142 26.65 24.71 19.41
CA ARG A 142 25.92 25.93 19.02
C ARG A 142 26.29 26.38 17.61
N ASP A 143 27.58 26.41 17.27
CA ASP A 143 28.05 26.80 15.93
C ASP A 143 27.50 25.88 14.82
N SER A 144 27.32 24.59 15.08
CA SER A 144 26.68 23.68 14.14
C SER A 144 25.19 24.02 13.97
N LEU A 145 24.46 24.26 15.06
CA LEU A 145 23.06 24.66 14.99
C LEU A 145 22.87 25.99 14.26
N GLU A 146 23.66 27.02 14.58
CA GLU A 146 23.53 28.34 13.94
C GLU A 146 23.85 28.29 12.45
N ARG A 147 24.82 27.45 12.01
CA ARG A 147 25.07 27.22 10.57
C ARG A 147 23.88 26.55 9.89
N ALA A 148 23.25 25.56 10.52
CA ALA A 148 22.05 24.91 9.99
C ALA A 148 20.88 25.90 9.85
N ILE A 149 20.66 26.76 10.86
CA ILE A 149 19.64 27.82 10.83
C ILE A 149 19.96 28.88 9.77
N ALA A 150 21.23 29.23 9.59
CA ALA A 150 21.65 30.17 8.55
C ALA A 150 21.33 29.64 7.14
N ILE A 151 21.48 28.33 6.88
CA ILE A 151 21.05 27.70 5.62
C ILE A 151 19.53 27.78 5.44
N ALA A 152 18.78 27.70 6.53
CA ALA A 152 17.32 27.80 6.50
C ALA A 152 16.82 29.24 6.27
N SER A 153 17.68 30.24 6.49
CA SER A 153 17.32 31.65 6.37
C SER A 153 16.80 31.97 4.96
N PRO A 154 15.70 32.71 4.84
CA PRO A 154 15.02 32.89 3.57
C PRO A 154 15.81 33.84 2.66
N GLU A 155 16.49 33.30 1.65
CA GLU A 155 17.03 34.13 0.56
C GLU A 155 15.91 34.64 -0.38
N SER A 156 14.79 33.90 -0.49
CA SER A 156 13.60 34.26 -1.30
C SER A 156 12.33 33.41 -1.03
N ARG A 157 12.45 32.24 -0.40
CA ARG A 157 11.33 31.31 -0.13
C ARG A 157 11.61 30.44 1.12
N PRO A 158 10.59 29.94 1.83
CA PRO A 158 10.80 29.02 2.94
C PRO A 158 11.46 27.70 2.50
N VAL A 159 12.09 26.97 3.43
CA VAL A 159 12.69 25.65 3.15
C VAL A 159 11.59 24.61 2.93
N LEU A 160 10.58 24.62 3.81
CA LEU A 160 9.41 23.76 3.76
C LEU A 160 8.16 24.62 3.77
N SER A 161 7.14 24.24 2.99
CA SER A 161 5.81 24.89 3.07
C SER A 161 4.73 23.95 2.58
N VAL A 162 3.48 24.19 2.94
CA VAL A 162 2.32 23.56 2.32
C VAL A 162 1.56 24.64 1.56
N LYS A 163 1.44 24.47 0.24
CA LYS A 163 0.66 25.35 -0.61
C LYS A 163 -0.81 24.89 -0.59
N PRO A 164 -1.75 25.67 -0.04
CA PRO A 164 -3.14 25.22 0.11
C PRO A 164 -3.78 24.92 -1.24
N TYR A 165 -4.64 23.91 -1.25
CA TYR A 165 -5.43 23.62 -2.44
C TYR A 165 -6.48 24.70 -2.72
N ARG A 166 -6.89 24.79 -3.98
CA ARG A 166 -7.92 25.70 -4.47
C ARG A 166 -9.16 24.90 -4.87
N PRO A 167 -10.37 25.40 -4.58
CA PRO A 167 -11.62 24.74 -4.94
C PRO A 167 -11.91 24.90 -6.44
N LEU A 168 -11.14 24.20 -7.28
CA LEU A 168 -11.21 24.31 -8.74
C LEU A 168 -12.52 23.73 -9.29
N ARG A 169 -13.02 24.37 -10.35
CA ARG A 169 -14.14 23.89 -11.17
C ARG A 169 -13.60 23.02 -12.30
N VAL A 170 -13.90 21.73 -12.26
CA VAL A 170 -13.36 20.73 -13.19
C VAL A 170 -14.42 20.35 -14.23
N ALA A 171 -14.09 20.45 -15.51
CA ALA A 171 -14.90 19.87 -16.58
C ALA A 171 -14.33 18.51 -16.98
N VAL A 172 -15.20 17.52 -17.16
CA VAL A 172 -14.83 16.18 -17.56
C VAL A 172 -15.45 15.85 -18.91
N ILE A 173 -14.62 15.37 -19.84
CA ILE A 173 -15.06 14.88 -21.13
C ILE A 173 -14.64 13.42 -21.23
N SER A 174 -15.63 12.51 -21.26
CA SER A 174 -15.42 11.08 -21.42
C SER A 174 -15.76 10.65 -22.83
N THR A 175 -14.82 10.02 -23.52
CA THR A 175 -15.10 9.41 -24.82
C THR A 175 -15.74 8.03 -24.65
N THR A 176 -16.56 7.62 -25.61
CA THR A 176 -17.28 6.34 -25.60
C THR A 176 -16.96 5.50 -26.83
N LEU A 177 -16.93 4.18 -26.62
CA LEU A 177 -16.92 3.15 -27.66
C LEU A 177 -18.09 2.19 -27.37
N PRO A 178 -18.62 1.46 -28.36
CA PRO A 178 -19.74 0.53 -28.15
C PRO A 178 -19.49 -0.53 -27.06
N THR A 179 -18.23 -0.87 -26.83
CA THR A 179 -17.79 -1.85 -25.82
C THR A 179 -17.69 -1.28 -24.40
N LEU A 180 -17.69 0.04 -24.25
CA LEU A 180 -17.54 0.70 -22.95
C LEU A 180 -18.91 0.90 -22.28
N LYS A 181 -19.13 0.19 -21.17
CA LYS A 181 -20.37 0.32 -20.40
C LYS A 181 -20.48 1.71 -19.75
N PRO A 182 -21.66 2.37 -19.77
CA PRO A 182 -21.87 3.66 -19.11
C PRO A 182 -21.48 3.66 -17.62
N SER A 183 -21.70 2.55 -16.92
CA SER A 183 -21.36 2.38 -15.50
C SER A 183 -19.85 2.52 -15.21
N VAL A 184 -18.98 2.24 -16.19
CA VAL A 184 -17.52 2.46 -16.04
C VAL A 184 -17.21 3.95 -15.99
N ILE A 185 -17.91 4.75 -16.80
CA ILE A 185 -17.78 6.21 -16.79
C ILE A 185 -18.31 6.77 -15.47
N ASP A 186 -19.46 6.27 -15.00
CA ASP A 186 -20.03 6.69 -13.71
C ASP A 186 -19.07 6.38 -12.54
N LYS A 187 -18.47 5.18 -12.51
CA LYS A 187 -17.43 4.82 -11.52
C LYS A 187 -16.21 5.75 -11.64
N THR A 188 -15.78 6.07 -12.86
CA THR A 188 -14.64 6.99 -13.08
C THR A 188 -14.90 8.38 -12.52
N LEU A 189 -16.11 8.91 -12.71
CA LEU A 189 -16.52 10.21 -12.17
C LEU A 189 -16.58 10.20 -10.63
N SER A 190 -17.06 9.10 -10.04
CA SER A 190 -17.06 8.92 -8.58
C SER A 190 -15.64 8.94 -8.02
N VAL A 191 -14.71 8.17 -8.63
CA VAL A 191 -13.30 8.13 -8.23
C VAL A 191 -12.65 9.50 -8.39
N LEU A 192 -12.91 10.21 -9.50
CA LEU A 192 -12.37 11.56 -9.68
C LEU A 192 -12.94 12.53 -8.62
N ALA A 193 -14.23 12.45 -8.29
CA ALA A 193 -14.84 13.29 -7.26
C ALA A 193 -14.19 13.07 -5.89
N GLU A 194 -13.87 11.82 -5.54
CA GLU A 194 -13.11 11.49 -4.33
C GLU A 194 -11.70 12.11 -4.34
N ARG A 195 -11.01 12.11 -5.48
CA ARG A 195 -9.68 12.76 -5.64
C ARG A 195 -9.75 14.29 -5.52
N LEU A 196 -10.86 14.90 -5.94
CA LEU A 196 -11.06 16.35 -5.90
C LEU A 196 -11.52 16.85 -4.52
N ALA A 197 -12.18 16.01 -3.73
CA ALA A 197 -12.78 16.39 -2.46
C ALA A 197 -11.82 17.03 -1.44
N PRO A 198 -10.57 16.53 -1.25
CA PRO A 198 -9.63 17.16 -0.32
C PRO A 198 -9.25 18.60 -0.69
N ALA A 199 -9.35 18.96 -1.96
CA ALA A 199 -9.10 20.32 -2.46
C ALA A 199 -10.35 21.23 -2.42
N GLY A 200 -11.52 20.68 -2.06
CA GLY A 200 -12.80 21.35 -2.25
C GLY A 200 -13.14 21.60 -3.73
N ALA A 201 -12.44 20.92 -4.65
CA ALA A 201 -12.70 21.01 -6.08
C ALA A 201 -13.92 20.16 -6.45
N SER A 202 -14.58 20.52 -7.56
CA SER A 202 -15.83 19.85 -7.96
C SER A 202 -15.95 19.73 -9.47
N ILE A 203 -16.64 18.67 -9.90
CA ILE A 203 -17.00 18.47 -11.31
C ILE A 203 -18.19 19.37 -11.64
N VAL A 204 -17.99 20.32 -12.55
CA VAL A 204 -19.04 21.29 -12.96
C VAL A 204 -19.65 20.97 -14.33
N ALA A 205 -19.04 20.04 -15.09
CA ALA A 205 -19.55 19.54 -16.36
C ALA A 205 -19.10 18.09 -16.59
N ASP A 206 -20.03 17.24 -17.03
CA ASP A 206 -19.79 15.87 -17.53
C ASP A 206 -20.32 15.80 -18.97
N MET A 207 -19.43 15.61 -19.94
CA MET A 207 -19.78 15.42 -21.35
C MET A 207 -19.32 14.05 -21.81
N ARG A 208 -20.23 13.31 -22.45
CA ARG A 208 -19.95 12.00 -23.03
C ARG A 208 -20.05 12.08 -24.55
N VAL A 209 -18.95 11.81 -25.24
CA VAL A 209 -18.86 11.97 -26.71
C VAL A 209 -18.30 10.73 -27.38
N ALA A 210 -18.53 10.59 -28.69
CA ALA A 210 -17.89 9.53 -29.46
C ALA A 210 -16.36 9.64 -29.35
N HIS A 211 -15.66 8.50 -29.40
CA HIS A 211 -14.21 8.45 -29.41
C HIS A 211 -13.64 8.87 -30.79
N GLU A 212 -13.88 10.14 -31.13
CA GLU A 212 -13.55 10.75 -32.41
C GLU A 212 -12.98 12.15 -32.19
N THR A 213 -11.94 12.50 -32.96
CA THR A 213 -11.26 13.80 -32.90
C THR A 213 -12.22 14.99 -32.98
N ALA A 214 -13.18 14.97 -33.91
CA ALA A 214 -14.13 16.05 -34.09
C ALA A 214 -15.07 16.21 -32.88
N ALA A 215 -15.57 15.10 -32.34
CA ALA A 215 -16.47 15.11 -31.19
C ALA A 215 -15.80 15.65 -29.91
N ILE A 216 -14.53 15.30 -29.68
CA ILE A 216 -13.72 15.85 -28.59
C ILE A 216 -13.51 17.35 -28.80
N ALA A 217 -13.14 17.77 -30.01
CA ALA A 217 -12.88 19.18 -30.32
C ALA A 217 -14.14 20.04 -30.12
N ASP A 218 -15.30 19.55 -30.55
CA ASP A 218 -16.58 20.23 -30.37
C ASP A 218 -16.98 20.29 -28.90
N ALA A 219 -16.76 19.23 -28.12
CA ALA A 219 -16.98 19.25 -26.68
C ALA A 219 -16.12 20.30 -25.97
N LEU A 220 -14.82 20.36 -26.29
CA LEU A 220 -13.90 21.36 -25.75
C LEU A 220 -14.33 22.80 -26.10
N ARG A 221 -14.77 23.04 -27.35
CA ARG A 221 -15.29 24.36 -27.78
C ARG A 221 -16.62 24.72 -27.13
N ALA A 222 -17.42 23.72 -26.77
CA ALA A 222 -18.75 23.90 -26.18
C ALA A 222 -18.72 24.14 -24.66
N LEU A 223 -17.55 24.00 -24.00
CA LEU A 223 -17.42 24.29 -22.57
C LEU A 223 -17.80 25.75 -22.28
N LYS A 224 -18.92 25.93 -21.57
CA LYS A 224 -19.43 27.21 -21.07
C LYS A 224 -18.94 27.46 -19.64
N ASP A 225 -19.02 28.71 -19.19
CA ASP A 225 -18.69 29.14 -17.83
C ASP A 225 -17.24 28.90 -17.35
N GLN A 226 -16.29 28.77 -18.30
CA GLN A 226 -14.84 28.60 -18.13
C GLN A 226 -14.43 27.78 -16.88
N PRO A 227 -14.33 26.45 -16.99
CA PRO A 227 -13.74 25.65 -15.91
C PRO A 227 -12.29 26.07 -15.66
N ASP A 228 -11.75 25.71 -14.50
CA ASP A 228 -10.34 25.94 -14.15
C ASP A 228 -9.42 24.82 -14.64
N LEU A 229 -9.98 23.64 -14.91
CA LEU A 229 -9.28 22.43 -15.35
C LEU A 229 -10.20 21.56 -16.21
N VAL A 230 -9.65 20.98 -17.28
CA VAL A 230 -10.34 19.96 -18.09
C VAL A 230 -9.65 18.61 -17.94
N ILE A 231 -10.43 17.55 -17.74
CA ILE A 231 -9.93 16.17 -17.68
C ILE A 231 -10.61 15.35 -18.77
N LEU A 232 -9.80 14.79 -19.66
CA LEU A 232 -10.23 13.96 -20.79
C LEU A 232 -9.99 12.49 -20.44
N PHE A 233 -11.06 11.70 -20.41
CA PHE A 233 -10.98 10.25 -20.26
C PHE A 233 -11.21 9.54 -21.60
N GLY A 234 -10.18 8.81 -22.05
CA GLY A 234 -10.23 7.99 -23.24
C GLY A 234 -11.01 6.69 -23.03
N ALA A 235 -11.84 6.31 -24.00
CA ALA A 235 -12.41 4.97 -24.08
C ALA A 235 -11.32 3.91 -24.34
N SER A 236 -10.21 4.33 -24.92
CA SER A 236 -8.94 3.61 -25.07
C SER A 236 -7.80 4.43 -24.43
N ALA A 237 -6.65 3.79 -24.21
CA ALA A 237 -5.45 4.46 -23.74
C ALA A 237 -4.86 5.38 -24.82
N ILE A 238 -4.27 6.50 -24.42
CA ILE A 238 -3.56 7.41 -25.33
C ILE A 238 -2.24 6.75 -25.71
N THR A 239 -2.09 6.34 -26.96
CA THR A 239 -0.91 5.56 -27.40
C THR A 239 0.10 6.38 -28.20
N ASP A 240 -0.32 7.52 -28.76
CA ASP A 240 0.51 8.36 -29.61
C ASP A 240 0.03 9.82 -29.58
N ILE A 241 0.88 10.78 -29.98
CA ILE A 241 0.52 12.20 -30.12
C ILE A 241 -0.47 12.46 -31.26
N ALA A 242 -0.61 11.52 -32.21
CA ALA A 242 -1.62 11.56 -33.27
C ALA A 242 -2.93 10.84 -32.88
N ASP A 243 -3.03 10.30 -31.67
CA ASP A 243 -4.23 9.64 -31.15
C ASP A 243 -5.39 10.66 -30.95
N VAL A 244 -6.61 10.16 -30.77
CA VAL A 244 -7.83 10.97 -30.84
C VAL A 244 -7.90 12.08 -29.78
N ILE A 245 -7.37 11.85 -28.58
CA ILE A 245 -7.39 12.84 -27.49
C ILE A 245 -6.46 14.02 -27.81
N PRO A 246 -5.14 13.82 -28.04
CA PRO A 246 -4.24 14.88 -28.48
C PRO A 246 -4.72 15.60 -29.76
N ALA A 247 -5.20 14.83 -30.75
CA ALA A 247 -5.71 15.38 -32.00
C ALA A 247 -6.97 16.23 -31.76
N GLY A 248 -7.87 15.79 -30.87
CA GLY A 248 -9.09 16.52 -30.50
C GLY A 248 -8.78 17.83 -29.78
N LEU A 249 -7.81 17.82 -28.87
CA LEU A 249 -7.30 19.04 -28.22
C LEU A 249 -6.72 20.02 -29.25
N THR A 250 -5.86 19.53 -30.14
CA THR A 250 -5.23 20.36 -31.19
C THR A 250 -6.28 20.93 -32.14
N ALA A 251 -7.27 20.13 -32.54
CA ALA A 251 -8.38 20.57 -33.38
C ALA A 251 -9.23 21.64 -32.69
N ALA A 252 -9.40 21.59 -31.36
CA ALA A 252 -10.05 22.66 -30.59
C ALA A 252 -9.26 23.99 -30.56
N GLY A 253 -8.03 24.00 -31.07
CA GLY A 253 -7.09 25.12 -31.02
C GLY A 253 -6.23 25.13 -29.76
N GLY A 254 -6.10 23.99 -29.09
CA GLY A 254 -5.18 23.80 -27.96
C GLY A 254 -3.79 23.35 -28.41
N THR A 255 -2.88 23.26 -27.45
CA THR A 255 -1.50 22.81 -27.63
C THR A 255 -1.21 21.64 -26.69
N VAL A 256 -0.57 20.59 -27.21
CA VAL A 256 -0.01 19.52 -26.37
C VAL A 256 1.30 20.03 -25.75
N ILE A 257 1.36 20.09 -24.43
CA ILE A 257 2.54 20.51 -23.68
C ILE A 257 3.50 19.32 -23.51
N HIS A 258 2.97 18.16 -23.12
CA HIS A 258 3.75 16.97 -22.86
C HIS A 258 2.90 15.71 -23.06
N PHE A 259 3.51 14.65 -23.60
CA PHE A 259 2.88 13.34 -23.72
C PHE A 259 3.77 12.28 -23.09
N GLY A 260 3.15 11.44 -22.27
CA GLY A 260 3.80 10.44 -21.45
C GLY A 260 4.23 11.00 -20.10
N MET A 261 4.54 10.10 -19.16
CA MET A 261 5.23 10.47 -17.93
C MET A 261 6.10 9.33 -17.43
N PRO A 262 7.22 9.59 -16.76
CA PRO A 262 8.10 8.56 -16.20
C PRO A 262 7.59 8.01 -14.86
N VAL A 263 6.28 7.77 -14.75
CA VAL A 263 5.64 7.21 -13.55
C VAL A 263 4.78 6.01 -13.94
N ASP A 264 4.84 4.93 -13.16
CA ASP A 264 4.12 3.68 -13.40
C ASP A 264 3.42 3.19 -12.13
N PRO A 265 2.09 2.95 -12.17
CA PRO A 265 1.14 3.26 -13.25
C PRO A 265 0.98 4.78 -13.51
N GLY A 266 0.70 5.16 -14.76
CA GLY A 266 0.43 6.57 -15.14
C GLY A 266 1.07 7.04 -16.45
N ASN A 267 1.97 6.24 -17.01
CA ASN A 267 2.88 6.60 -18.10
C ASN A 267 2.28 7.13 -19.42
N LEU A 268 0.96 7.01 -19.62
CA LEU A 268 0.25 7.47 -20.82
C LEU A 268 -0.54 8.77 -20.59
N LEU A 269 -0.18 9.53 -19.56
CA LEU A 269 -0.75 10.85 -19.31
C LEU A 269 -0.42 11.83 -20.45
N LEU A 270 -1.38 12.68 -20.78
CA LEU A 270 -1.19 13.82 -21.68
C LEU A 270 -1.42 15.11 -20.88
N LEU A 271 -0.52 16.07 -21.00
CA LEU A 271 -0.72 17.44 -20.53
C LEU A 271 -0.81 18.38 -21.73
N GLY A 272 -1.81 19.25 -21.71
CA GLY A 272 -2.03 20.26 -22.74
C GLY A 272 -2.62 21.54 -22.18
N ASP A 273 -2.74 22.52 -23.06
CA ASP A 273 -3.32 23.84 -22.80
C ASP A 273 -4.34 24.18 -23.87
N LEU A 274 -5.47 24.74 -23.45
CA LEU A 274 -6.46 25.33 -24.33
C LEU A 274 -6.65 26.81 -24.00
N ARG A 275 -5.76 27.67 -24.52
CA ARG A 275 -5.82 29.13 -24.35
C ARG A 275 -5.68 29.56 -22.88
N GLY A 276 -4.74 28.95 -22.16
CA GLY A 276 -4.50 29.18 -20.73
C GLY A 276 -5.27 28.24 -19.80
N LEU A 277 -6.17 27.40 -20.33
CA LEU A 277 -6.90 26.38 -19.58
C LEU A 277 -6.12 25.06 -19.59
N PRO A 278 -5.66 24.55 -18.44
CA PRO A 278 -5.00 23.24 -18.37
C PRO A 278 -5.94 22.12 -18.80
N VAL A 279 -5.42 21.23 -19.65
CA VAL A 279 -6.14 20.03 -20.14
C VAL A 279 -5.28 18.80 -19.82
N VAL A 280 -5.86 17.84 -19.09
CA VAL A 280 -5.19 16.57 -18.77
C VAL A 280 -5.90 15.43 -19.49
N GLY A 281 -5.21 14.76 -20.41
CA GLY A 281 -5.62 13.44 -20.89
C GLY A 281 -5.24 12.40 -19.85
N ALA A 282 -6.23 11.89 -19.13
CA ALA A 282 -6.02 10.98 -18.02
C ALA A 282 -5.71 9.56 -18.54
N PRO A 283 -4.66 8.89 -18.01
CA PRO A 283 -4.38 7.50 -18.34
C PRO A 283 -5.47 6.57 -17.81
N GLY A 284 -5.56 5.35 -18.36
CA GLY A 284 -6.59 4.38 -17.95
C GLY A 284 -6.56 4.04 -16.45
N CYS A 285 -5.38 4.04 -15.83
CA CYS A 285 -5.22 3.81 -14.39
C CYS A 285 -5.90 4.87 -13.50
N ALA A 286 -6.14 6.08 -14.02
CA ALA A 286 -6.84 7.14 -13.28
C ALA A 286 -8.32 6.80 -12.97
N ARG A 287 -8.86 5.74 -13.60
CA ARG A 287 -10.19 5.19 -13.29
C ARG A 287 -10.22 4.33 -12.01
N SER A 288 -9.07 3.90 -11.51
CA SER A 288 -8.93 3.18 -10.24
C SER A 288 -8.74 4.18 -9.09
N PRO A 289 -9.20 3.90 -7.86
CA PRO A 289 -8.92 4.73 -6.69
C PRO A 289 -7.45 4.66 -6.21
N ARG A 290 -6.66 3.69 -6.68
CA ARG A 290 -5.24 3.57 -6.28
C ARG A 290 -4.42 4.76 -6.79
N GLU A 291 -3.44 5.18 -5.99
CA GLU A 291 -2.49 6.21 -6.39
C GLU A 291 -1.78 5.84 -7.70
N ASN A 292 -1.69 6.81 -8.61
CA ASN A 292 -0.96 6.65 -9.87
C ASN A 292 -0.43 8.01 -10.35
N GLY A 293 0.35 8.02 -11.43
CA GLY A 293 1.01 9.23 -11.93
C GLY A 293 0.07 10.39 -12.26
N PHE A 294 -1.20 10.13 -12.57
CA PHE A 294 -2.22 11.18 -12.72
C PHE A 294 -2.33 12.06 -11.47
N ASP A 295 -2.19 11.48 -10.27
CA ASP A 295 -2.31 12.20 -9.00
C ASP A 295 -1.22 13.23 -8.83
N PHE A 296 -0.01 12.96 -9.32
CA PHE A 296 1.14 13.85 -9.17
C PHE A 296 0.91 15.15 -9.97
N VAL A 297 0.24 15.04 -11.11
CA VAL A 297 -0.15 16.19 -11.92
C VAL A 297 -1.38 16.88 -11.34
N LEU A 298 -2.40 16.09 -10.95
CA LEU A 298 -3.65 16.62 -10.39
C LEU A 298 -3.42 17.43 -9.10
N GLU A 299 -2.68 16.89 -8.13
CA GLU A 299 -2.35 17.56 -6.86
C GLU A 299 -1.68 18.93 -7.10
N ARG A 300 -0.75 19.00 -8.07
CA ARG A 300 -0.08 20.25 -8.43
C ARG A 300 -1.03 21.27 -9.05
N LEU A 301 -1.88 20.84 -9.98
CA LEU A 301 -2.87 21.70 -10.60
C LEU A 301 -3.91 22.21 -9.58
N LEU A 302 -4.35 21.36 -8.64
CA LEU A 302 -5.27 21.75 -7.55
C LEU A 302 -4.66 22.80 -6.61
N ALA A 303 -3.35 22.80 -6.42
CA ALA A 303 -2.64 23.87 -5.70
C ALA A 303 -2.39 25.13 -6.56
N GLY A 304 -2.80 25.12 -7.83
CA GLY A 304 -2.53 26.17 -8.80
C GLY A 304 -1.06 26.30 -9.15
N ASP A 305 -0.27 25.22 -9.07
CA ASP A 305 1.07 25.17 -9.66
C ASP A 305 0.96 25.04 -11.18
N ARG A 306 1.92 25.64 -11.89
CA ARG A 306 2.12 25.35 -13.30
C ARG A 306 2.93 24.07 -13.41
N VAL A 307 2.43 23.11 -14.17
CA VAL A 307 3.13 21.86 -14.48
C VAL A 307 3.68 22.00 -15.90
N GLY A 308 5.01 21.92 -16.04
CA GLY A 308 5.69 21.93 -17.33
C GLY A 308 6.28 20.55 -17.69
N PRO A 309 6.90 20.45 -18.88
CA PRO A 309 7.59 19.23 -19.29
C PRO A 309 8.68 18.79 -18.30
N ASP A 310 9.51 19.74 -17.81
CA ASP A 310 10.60 19.43 -16.87
C ASP A 310 10.08 18.88 -15.55
N ASP A 311 8.91 19.35 -15.08
CA ASP A 311 8.27 18.84 -13.88
C ASP A 311 7.86 17.37 -14.06
N ILE A 312 7.24 17.02 -15.20
CA ILE A 312 6.82 15.66 -15.48
C ILE A 312 8.02 14.74 -15.66
N ILE A 313 9.03 15.17 -16.43
CA ILE A 313 10.27 14.40 -16.65
C ILE A 313 10.98 14.15 -15.31
N GLY A 314 10.96 15.11 -14.40
CA GLY A 314 11.55 14.99 -13.07
C GLY A 314 10.90 13.94 -12.16
N MET A 315 9.70 13.45 -12.49
CA MET A 315 8.97 12.45 -11.67
C MET A 315 9.53 11.02 -11.78
N GLY A 316 10.56 10.79 -12.60
CA GLY A 316 11.12 9.45 -12.81
C GLY A 316 11.75 8.83 -11.57
N VAL A 317 12.44 9.64 -10.75
CA VAL A 317 13.02 9.15 -9.49
C VAL A 317 11.91 8.96 -8.47
N GLY A 318 11.64 7.71 -8.10
CA GLY A 318 10.49 7.37 -7.26
C GLY A 318 9.16 7.30 -8.02
N GLY A 319 9.18 7.39 -9.35
CA GLY A 319 8.00 7.22 -10.21
C GLY A 319 7.52 5.78 -10.33
N LEU A 320 8.22 4.83 -9.71
CA LEU A 320 7.81 3.45 -9.60
C LEU A 320 6.90 3.28 -8.37
N LEU A 321 5.59 3.45 -8.53
CA LEU A 321 4.66 3.52 -7.39
C LEU A 321 4.20 2.15 -6.90
N MET A 322 4.20 1.17 -7.81
CA MET A 322 3.97 -0.22 -7.51
C MET A 322 5.10 -1.02 -8.13
N ASP A 323 5.50 -2.14 -7.54
CA ASP A 323 6.48 -3.04 -8.17
C ASP A 323 6.03 -3.37 -9.59
N ILE A 324 6.76 -2.85 -10.58
CA ILE A 324 6.58 -3.23 -11.98
C ILE A 324 7.04 -4.67 -12.07
N VAL A 325 6.07 -5.57 -12.06
CA VAL A 325 6.15 -6.82 -12.79
C VAL A 325 6.57 -6.47 -14.21
N THR A 326 7.75 -6.96 -14.60
CA THR A 326 8.36 -6.85 -15.92
C THR A 326 7.30 -6.73 -17.01
N ARG A 327 7.15 -5.52 -17.58
CA ARG A 327 6.36 -5.32 -18.79
C ARG A 327 6.92 -6.24 -19.88
N PRO A 328 6.12 -7.00 -20.63
CA PRO A 328 6.58 -7.52 -21.91
C PRO A 328 6.92 -6.32 -22.78
N ALA A 329 8.19 -6.20 -23.18
CA ALA A 329 8.64 -5.11 -24.03
C ALA A 329 7.85 -5.08 -25.35
N PRO A 330 7.29 -3.94 -25.79
CA PRO A 330 6.72 -3.84 -27.11
C PRO A 330 7.78 -3.37 -28.13
N ARG A 331 7.89 -4.17 -29.19
CA ARG A 331 8.50 -3.88 -30.52
C ARG A 331 10.03 -3.96 -30.63
N SER A 332 10.52 -5.16 -30.94
CA SER A 332 11.38 -5.38 -32.11
C SER A 332 10.79 -6.54 -32.90
N GLY A 333 10.29 -6.25 -34.10
CA GLY A 333 9.58 -7.21 -34.93
C GLY A 333 10.48 -8.33 -35.41
N ILE A 334 10.30 -9.52 -34.86
CA ILE A 334 10.44 -10.79 -35.57
C ILE A 334 9.36 -11.70 -34.98
N ALA A 335 8.45 -12.17 -35.83
CA ALA A 335 7.44 -13.14 -35.43
C ALA A 335 8.10 -14.39 -34.85
N GLN A 336 7.84 -14.69 -33.58
CA GLN A 336 7.96 -16.04 -33.05
C GLN A 336 6.70 -16.35 -32.24
N VAL A 337 6.10 -17.47 -32.61
CA VAL A 337 4.96 -18.09 -31.94
C VAL A 337 5.45 -18.61 -30.58
N GLU A 338 4.80 -18.12 -29.53
CA GLU A 338 4.52 -18.71 -28.21
C GLU A 338 5.55 -19.64 -27.54
N ASP A 339 5.96 -19.26 -26.33
CA ASP A 339 5.65 -20.07 -25.15
C ASP A 339 4.92 -19.16 -24.16
N ARG A 340 3.63 -19.41 -23.92
CA ARG A 340 2.92 -18.81 -22.79
C ARG A 340 3.47 -19.50 -21.54
N HIS A 341 4.23 -18.78 -20.72
CA HIS A 341 4.64 -19.29 -19.40
C HIS A 341 3.38 -19.59 -18.59
N GLU A 342 3.04 -20.87 -18.42
CA GLU A 342 1.97 -21.27 -17.51
C GLU A 342 2.43 -20.97 -16.08
N PRO A 343 1.71 -20.10 -15.34
CA PRO A 343 2.15 -19.66 -14.04
C PRO A 343 2.28 -20.85 -13.08
N HIS A 344 3.35 -20.86 -12.28
CA HIS A 344 3.51 -21.89 -11.25
C HIS A 344 2.50 -21.62 -10.13
N VAL A 345 1.42 -22.41 -10.07
CA VAL A 345 0.42 -22.34 -9.00
C VAL A 345 0.59 -23.53 -8.05
N ALA A 346 0.66 -23.25 -6.76
CA ALA A 346 0.60 -24.24 -5.69
C ALA A 346 -0.85 -24.41 -5.18
N ALA A 347 -1.14 -25.53 -4.53
CA ALA A 347 -2.38 -25.73 -3.78
C ALA A 347 -2.07 -25.91 -2.30
N LEU A 348 -2.88 -25.26 -1.46
CA LEU A 348 -2.76 -25.30 -0.01
C LEU A 348 -4.09 -25.79 0.59
N VAL A 349 -4.07 -26.94 1.24
CA VAL A 349 -5.25 -27.53 1.90
C VAL A 349 -5.15 -27.29 3.40
N LEU A 350 -6.04 -26.45 3.95
CA LEU A 350 -6.10 -26.15 5.37
C LEU A 350 -6.89 -27.23 6.12
N ALA A 351 -6.18 -28.14 6.80
CA ALA A 351 -6.73 -29.32 7.49
C ALA A 351 -6.36 -29.35 8.99
N ALA A 352 -6.27 -28.18 9.63
CA ALA A 352 -5.86 -28.03 11.03
C ALA A 352 -7.05 -27.84 12.01
N GLY A 353 -8.29 -27.79 11.50
CA GLY A 353 -9.48 -27.40 12.24
C GLY A 353 -9.90 -28.36 13.36
N ARG A 354 -10.39 -27.80 14.47
CA ARG A 354 -10.84 -28.55 15.68
C ARG A 354 -12.24 -29.14 15.58
N SER A 355 -13.04 -28.78 14.57
CA SER A 355 -14.40 -29.29 14.38
C SER A 355 -15.33 -29.15 15.59
N SER A 356 -15.21 -28.06 16.34
CA SER A 356 -15.84 -27.87 17.67
C SER A 356 -17.38 -27.96 17.68
N ARG A 357 -18.04 -27.80 16.53
CA ARG A 357 -19.51 -27.90 16.35
C ARG A 357 -19.99 -29.32 16.04
N MET A 358 -19.09 -30.26 15.70
CA MET A 358 -19.42 -31.65 15.32
C MET A 358 -19.28 -32.67 16.46
N GLY A 359 -19.02 -32.21 17.69
CA GLY A 359 -18.92 -33.05 18.88
C GLY A 359 -17.52 -33.65 19.06
N ALA A 360 -17.44 -34.93 19.44
CA ALA A 360 -16.18 -35.59 19.81
C ALA A 360 -15.35 -36.11 18.62
N SER A 361 -15.86 -36.03 17.38
CA SER A 361 -15.21 -36.52 16.17
C SER A 361 -14.78 -35.38 15.26
N ASN A 362 -13.55 -35.44 14.74
CA ASN A 362 -13.03 -34.44 13.81
C ASN A 362 -13.66 -34.61 12.43
N LYS A 363 -14.29 -33.54 11.91
CA LYS A 363 -15.01 -33.55 10.62
C LYS A 363 -14.14 -33.89 9.43
N LEU A 364 -12.87 -33.52 9.50
CA LEU A 364 -11.86 -33.84 8.48
C LEU A 364 -11.66 -35.35 8.29
N LEU A 365 -11.91 -36.13 9.34
CA LEU A 365 -11.78 -37.59 9.37
C LEU A 365 -13.13 -38.33 9.19
N ALA A 366 -14.25 -37.60 9.10
CA ALA A 366 -15.53 -38.18 8.78
C ALA A 366 -15.53 -38.72 7.35
N GLU A 367 -16.21 -39.84 7.13
CA GLU A 367 -16.24 -40.49 5.82
C GLU A 367 -17.36 -39.92 4.97
N VAL A 368 -17.03 -39.49 3.76
CA VAL A 368 -17.99 -39.18 2.69
C VAL A 368 -17.64 -40.10 1.53
N ASP A 369 -18.63 -40.83 1.00
CA ASP A 369 -18.44 -41.81 -0.07
C ASP A 369 -17.34 -42.86 0.21
N GLY A 370 -17.16 -43.22 1.49
CA GLY A 370 -16.21 -44.24 1.94
C GLY A 370 -14.78 -43.76 2.17
N GLU A 371 -14.52 -42.46 2.09
CA GLU A 371 -13.20 -41.87 2.35
C GLU A 371 -13.26 -40.67 3.28
N ALA A 372 -12.19 -40.43 4.04
CA ALA A 372 -12.07 -39.27 4.93
C ALA A 372 -12.22 -37.95 4.15
N MET A 373 -12.95 -36.99 4.70
CA MET A 373 -13.29 -35.72 4.06
C MET A 373 -12.06 -34.96 3.52
N VAL A 374 -10.97 -34.93 4.29
CA VAL A 374 -9.70 -34.29 3.89
C VAL A 374 -9.10 -34.91 2.62
N ARG A 375 -9.33 -36.21 2.38
CA ARG A 375 -8.84 -36.90 1.17
C ARG A 375 -9.50 -36.38 -0.08
N HIS A 376 -10.76 -35.97 -0.02
CA HIS A 376 -11.46 -35.43 -1.18
C HIS A 376 -10.83 -34.10 -1.63
N ALA A 377 -10.57 -33.18 -0.69
CA ALA A 377 -9.92 -31.91 -0.98
C ALA A 377 -8.47 -32.10 -1.47
N ALA A 378 -7.68 -32.97 -0.81
CA ALA A 378 -6.32 -33.27 -1.22
C ALA A 378 -6.25 -33.94 -2.60
N ARG A 379 -7.13 -34.90 -2.89
CA ARG A 379 -7.22 -35.56 -4.19
C ARG A 379 -7.63 -34.57 -5.29
N ALA A 380 -8.57 -33.68 -5.02
CA ALA A 380 -8.95 -32.64 -5.98
C ALA A 380 -7.77 -31.71 -6.30
N ALA A 381 -7.00 -31.30 -5.29
CA ALA A 381 -5.80 -30.50 -5.48
C ALA A 381 -4.73 -31.23 -6.30
N LEU A 382 -4.45 -32.50 -5.99
CA LEU A 382 -3.47 -33.32 -6.74
C LEU A 382 -3.89 -33.61 -8.18
N GLY A 383 -5.20 -33.75 -8.41
CA GLY A 383 -5.74 -33.98 -9.76
C GLY A 383 -5.85 -32.72 -10.62
N SER A 384 -5.48 -31.55 -10.08
CA SER A 384 -5.54 -30.26 -10.77
C SER A 384 -4.21 -29.90 -11.44
N LYS A 385 -4.16 -28.73 -12.07
CA LYS A 385 -2.95 -28.13 -12.64
C LYS A 385 -2.03 -27.49 -11.59
N ALA A 386 -2.35 -27.56 -10.29
CA ALA A 386 -1.43 -27.15 -9.25
C ALA A 386 -0.17 -28.02 -9.28
N ARG A 387 1.02 -27.40 -9.24
CA ARG A 387 2.30 -28.13 -9.38
C ARG A 387 2.81 -28.72 -8.07
N SER A 388 2.35 -28.18 -6.95
CA SER A 388 2.63 -28.69 -5.61
C SER A 388 1.38 -28.61 -4.76
N VAL A 389 1.25 -29.55 -3.81
CA VAL A 389 0.12 -29.61 -2.89
C VAL A 389 0.67 -29.73 -1.48
N THR A 390 0.33 -28.75 -0.64
CA THR A 390 0.69 -28.74 0.78
C THR A 390 -0.58 -28.92 1.62
N VAL A 391 -0.57 -29.85 2.56
CA VAL A 391 -1.64 -30.08 3.55
C VAL A 391 -1.17 -29.57 4.90
N VAL A 392 -1.91 -28.61 5.47
CA VAL A 392 -1.61 -28.06 6.80
C VAL A 392 -2.39 -28.82 7.86
N THR A 393 -1.69 -29.48 8.77
CA THR A 393 -2.28 -30.28 9.86
C THR A 393 -2.22 -29.51 11.19
N GLY A 394 -3.01 -29.94 12.17
CA GLY A 394 -3.12 -29.27 13.46
C GLY A 394 -3.75 -30.19 14.50
N HIS A 395 -5.02 -30.00 14.82
CA HIS A 395 -5.72 -30.92 15.70
C HIS A 395 -5.82 -32.33 15.10
N MET A 396 -5.43 -33.37 15.86
CA MET A 396 -5.35 -34.77 15.39
C MET A 396 -4.42 -34.92 14.18
N ALA A 397 -3.26 -34.26 14.22
CA ALA A 397 -2.29 -34.27 13.12
C ALA A 397 -1.91 -35.68 12.69
N GLU A 398 -1.57 -36.59 13.62
CA GLU A 398 -1.18 -37.96 13.28
C GLU A 398 -2.25 -38.69 12.46
N GLU A 399 -3.53 -38.53 12.81
CA GLU A 399 -4.64 -39.17 12.10
C GLU A 399 -4.95 -38.51 10.76
N VAL A 400 -4.82 -37.18 10.66
CA VAL A 400 -4.99 -36.44 9.39
C VAL A 400 -3.85 -36.77 8.42
N GLU A 401 -2.62 -36.85 8.92
CA GLU A 401 -1.43 -37.25 8.15
C GLU A 401 -1.56 -38.70 7.67
N ALA A 402 -1.94 -39.62 8.56
CA ALA A 402 -2.23 -41.00 8.18
C ALA A 402 -3.34 -41.10 7.13
N ALA A 403 -4.32 -40.19 7.16
CA ALA A 403 -5.40 -40.15 6.18
C ALA A 403 -4.96 -39.66 4.79
N VAL A 404 -3.80 -39.02 4.63
CA VAL A 404 -3.27 -38.57 3.32
C VAL A 404 -1.88 -39.13 3.01
N ALA A 405 -1.39 -40.09 3.80
CA ALA A 405 -0.01 -40.60 3.70
C ALA A 405 0.31 -41.32 2.38
N ASP A 406 -0.71 -41.82 1.67
CA ASP A 406 -0.59 -42.42 0.33
C ASP A 406 -0.63 -41.40 -0.81
N PHE A 407 -0.80 -40.11 -0.51
CA PHE A 407 -0.80 -39.03 -1.49
C PHE A 407 0.56 -38.32 -1.56
N ASP A 408 0.95 -37.89 -2.75
CA ASP A 408 2.18 -37.12 -2.99
C ASP A 408 1.98 -35.63 -2.59
N VAL A 409 1.83 -35.40 -1.29
CA VAL A 409 1.61 -34.07 -0.70
C VAL A 409 2.70 -33.74 0.31
N GLU A 410 3.04 -32.46 0.40
CA GLU A 410 3.82 -31.95 1.51
C GLU A 410 2.92 -31.75 2.73
N VAL A 411 3.35 -32.23 3.90
CA VAL A 411 2.61 -32.05 5.15
C VAL A 411 3.34 -31.03 6.02
N THR A 412 2.62 -30.00 6.46
CA THR A 412 3.12 -28.99 7.40
C THR A 412 2.26 -28.96 8.65
N HIS A 413 2.88 -29.13 9.82
CA HIS A 413 2.16 -29.07 11.10
C HIS A 413 2.09 -27.62 11.62
N ASN A 414 0.89 -27.14 11.92
CA ASN A 414 0.67 -25.88 12.63
C ASN A 414 0.50 -26.12 14.14
N PRO A 415 1.49 -25.78 14.98
CA PRO A 415 1.38 -25.96 16.43
C PRO A 415 0.35 -25.01 17.07
N ASP A 416 0.08 -23.86 16.44
CA ASP A 416 -0.78 -22.80 16.96
C ASP A 416 -2.21 -22.87 16.37
N PHE A 417 -2.65 -24.07 15.97
CA PHE A 417 -3.97 -24.30 15.35
C PHE A 417 -5.16 -23.88 16.23
N ALA A 418 -4.95 -23.74 17.54
CA ALA A 418 -5.97 -23.32 18.48
C ALA A 418 -6.32 -21.82 18.36
N ASP A 419 -5.43 -21.00 17.78
CA ASP A 419 -5.55 -19.55 17.70
C ASP A 419 -6.30 -19.06 16.44
N GLY A 420 -6.77 -19.99 15.61
CA GLY A 420 -7.70 -19.75 14.51
C GLY A 420 -7.17 -20.11 13.13
N LEU A 421 -8.02 -19.91 12.10
CA LEU A 421 -7.69 -20.26 10.71
C LEU A 421 -6.45 -19.51 10.20
N SER A 422 -6.23 -18.27 10.66
CA SER A 422 -5.09 -17.45 10.22
C SER A 422 -3.73 -18.07 10.53
N THR A 423 -3.54 -18.74 11.67
CA THR A 423 -2.25 -19.39 11.99
C THR A 423 -1.96 -20.56 11.05
N SER A 424 -3.00 -21.29 10.65
CA SER A 424 -2.91 -22.41 9.70
C SER A 424 -2.58 -21.92 8.30
N LEU A 425 -3.21 -20.81 7.88
CA LEU A 425 -2.88 -20.16 6.63
C LEU A 425 -1.42 -19.68 6.62
N LYS A 426 -0.93 -19.06 7.70
CA LYS A 426 0.47 -18.60 7.81
C LYS A 426 1.46 -19.76 7.73
N ALA A 427 1.23 -20.82 8.50
CA ALA A 427 2.06 -22.03 8.46
C ALA A 427 2.12 -22.61 7.04
N GLY A 428 0.96 -22.67 6.37
CA GLY A 428 0.86 -23.12 4.99
C GLY A 428 1.59 -22.23 3.98
N LEU A 429 1.41 -20.91 4.05
CA LEU A 429 2.05 -19.96 3.13
C LEU A 429 3.58 -19.97 3.25
N MET A 430 4.12 -20.21 4.45
CA MET A 430 5.57 -20.36 4.66
C MET A 430 6.14 -21.64 4.02
N ALA A 431 5.31 -22.67 3.81
CA ALA A 431 5.70 -23.92 3.15
C ALA A 431 5.50 -23.88 1.63
N VAL A 432 4.81 -22.86 1.08
CA VAL A 432 4.65 -22.72 -0.36
C VAL A 432 6.02 -22.44 -1.01
N PRO A 433 6.40 -23.15 -2.09
CA PRO A 433 7.67 -22.94 -2.79
C PRO A 433 7.92 -21.47 -3.16
N GLU A 434 9.18 -21.04 -3.11
CA GLU A 434 9.55 -19.65 -3.43
C GLU A 434 9.23 -19.25 -4.87
N ASP A 435 9.26 -20.21 -5.79
CA ASP A 435 8.99 -20.03 -7.22
C ASP A 435 7.49 -20.14 -7.57
N ALA A 436 6.62 -20.45 -6.61
CA ALA A 436 5.17 -20.44 -6.82
C ALA A 436 4.66 -18.99 -6.89
N GLU A 437 4.03 -18.65 -8.02
CA GLU A 437 3.50 -17.32 -8.34
C GLU A 437 2.11 -17.07 -7.77
N ALA A 438 1.38 -18.13 -7.42
CA ALA A 438 0.08 -18.08 -6.76
C ALA A 438 -0.17 -19.35 -5.95
N VAL A 439 -1.17 -19.29 -5.08
CA VAL A 439 -1.67 -20.42 -4.30
C VAL A 439 -3.19 -20.49 -4.36
N VAL A 440 -3.75 -21.67 -4.66
CA VAL A 440 -5.16 -21.98 -4.40
C VAL A 440 -5.28 -22.44 -2.95
N VAL A 441 -6.04 -21.71 -2.14
CA VAL A 441 -6.30 -22.06 -0.74
C VAL A 441 -7.63 -22.79 -0.64
N LEU A 442 -7.58 -24.06 -0.27
CA LEU A 442 -8.71 -24.95 -0.03
C LEU A 442 -8.92 -25.15 1.48
N LEU A 443 -10.17 -25.43 1.86
CA LEU A 443 -10.48 -25.97 3.17
C LEU A 443 -10.49 -27.50 3.12
N GLY A 444 -10.06 -28.16 4.19
CA GLY A 444 -10.00 -29.63 4.26
C GLY A 444 -11.37 -30.31 4.31
N ASP A 445 -12.45 -29.56 4.52
CA ASP A 445 -13.83 -30.04 4.67
C ASP A 445 -14.68 -29.87 3.40
N MET A 446 -14.04 -29.95 2.22
CA MET A 446 -14.67 -29.73 0.92
C MET A 446 -14.85 -31.04 0.12
N PRO A 447 -15.80 -31.93 0.47
CA PRO A 447 -15.93 -33.25 -0.17
C PRO A 447 -16.47 -33.24 -1.60
N ARG A 448 -17.01 -32.10 -2.07
CA ARG A 448 -17.59 -31.96 -3.40
C ARG A 448 -16.74 -31.11 -4.35
N ILE A 449 -15.59 -30.60 -3.90
CA ILE A 449 -14.67 -29.86 -4.78
C ILE A 449 -14.01 -30.82 -5.78
N SER A 450 -13.89 -30.39 -7.03
CA SER A 450 -13.27 -31.18 -8.10
C SER A 450 -11.99 -30.52 -8.61
N SER A 451 -11.11 -31.29 -9.25
CA SER A 451 -9.92 -30.75 -9.91
C SER A 451 -10.26 -29.78 -11.03
N ALA A 452 -11.36 -30.01 -11.77
CA ALA A 452 -11.83 -29.12 -12.82
C ALA A 452 -12.21 -27.72 -12.30
N MET A 453 -12.81 -27.65 -11.11
CA MET A 453 -13.13 -26.37 -10.45
C MET A 453 -11.85 -25.61 -10.06
N ILE A 454 -10.84 -26.33 -9.57
CA ILE A 454 -9.53 -25.75 -9.24
C ILE A 454 -8.85 -25.25 -10.52
N ASP A 455 -8.89 -26.04 -11.60
CA ASP A 455 -8.33 -25.68 -12.91
C ASP A 455 -9.00 -24.45 -13.52
N GLN A 456 -10.31 -24.27 -13.30
CA GLN A 456 -11.03 -23.06 -13.71
C GLN A 456 -10.53 -21.83 -12.95
N LEU A 457 -10.23 -21.95 -11.66
CA LEU A 457 -9.64 -20.86 -10.87
C LEU A 457 -8.20 -20.57 -11.33
N ILE A 458 -7.39 -21.60 -11.55
CA ILE A 458 -6.02 -21.47 -12.10
C ILE A 458 -6.07 -20.82 -13.49
N GLY A 459 -7.01 -21.22 -14.34
CA GLY A 459 -7.17 -20.65 -15.68
C GLY A 459 -7.69 -19.22 -15.70
N ALA A 460 -8.40 -18.79 -14.66
CA ALA A 460 -8.84 -17.40 -14.48
C ALA A 460 -7.73 -16.50 -13.92
N TYR A 461 -6.69 -17.08 -13.31
CA TYR A 461 -5.52 -16.35 -12.85
C TYR A 461 -4.69 -15.87 -14.03
N ASP A 462 -4.65 -14.56 -14.20
CA ASP A 462 -3.88 -13.93 -15.25
C ASP A 462 -3.23 -12.64 -14.72
N PRO A 463 -1.96 -12.74 -14.29
CA PRO A 463 -1.18 -11.58 -13.85
C PRO A 463 -1.05 -10.47 -14.90
N ALA A 464 -1.13 -10.81 -16.19
CA ALA A 464 -0.96 -9.85 -17.28
C ALA A 464 -2.19 -8.94 -17.44
N THR A 465 -3.38 -9.44 -17.11
CA THR A 465 -4.63 -8.65 -17.12
C THR A 465 -5.01 -8.10 -15.73
N GLY A 466 -4.24 -8.42 -14.70
CA GLY A 466 -4.49 -7.99 -13.33
C GLY A 466 -5.49 -8.88 -12.57
N ALA A 467 -5.87 -10.03 -13.13
CA ALA A 467 -6.67 -11.05 -12.46
C ALA A 467 -5.80 -11.83 -11.45
N LEU A 468 -5.56 -11.23 -10.29
CA LEU A 468 -4.60 -11.71 -9.29
C LEU A 468 -5.25 -12.50 -8.14
N ILE A 469 -6.57 -12.40 -7.99
CA ILE A 469 -7.37 -13.19 -7.04
C ILE A 469 -8.51 -13.82 -7.84
N ALA A 470 -8.54 -15.15 -7.96
CA ALA A 470 -9.70 -15.85 -8.53
C ALA A 470 -10.61 -16.30 -7.39
N LEU A 471 -11.80 -15.69 -7.36
CA LEU A 471 -12.82 -15.87 -6.32
C LEU A 471 -14.00 -16.67 -6.87
N PRO A 472 -14.27 -17.87 -6.35
CA PRO A 472 -15.42 -18.65 -6.79
C PRO A 472 -16.73 -18.02 -6.30
N VAL A 473 -17.70 -17.96 -7.21
CA VAL A 473 -19.08 -17.52 -6.93
C VAL A 473 -20.07 -18.54 -7.47
N HIS A 474 -21.19 -18.71 -6.75
CA HIS A 474 -22.32 -19.52 -7.19
C HIS A 474 -23.61 -18.79 -6.82
N GLU A 475 -24.41 -18.42 -7.81
CA GLU A 475 -25.65 -17.65 -7.61
C GLU A 475 -25.44 -16.37 -6.74
N GLY A 476 -24.31 -15.69 -6.96
CA GLY A 476 -23.94 -14.48 -6.22
C GLY A 476 -23.40 -14.71 -4.80
N LYS A 477 -23.28 -15.97 -4.36
CA LYS A 477 -22.63 -16.33 -3.09
C LYS A 477 -21.18 -16.69 -3.33
N ARG A 478 -20.29 -16.07 -2.56
CA ARG A 478 -18.85 -16.35 -2.57
C ARG A 478 -18.55 -17.64 -1.81
N GLY A 479 -17.61 -18.42 -2.32
CA GLY A 479 -17.21 -19.69 -1.71
C GLY A 479 -15.70 -19.88 -1.59
N ASN A 480 -15.31 -21.13 -1.38
CA ASN A 480 -13.93 -21.63 -1.45
C ASN A 480 -13.84 -22.68 -2.57
N PRO A 481 -12.65 -22.97 -3.13
CA PRO A 481 -11.34 -22.45 -2.76
C PRO A 481 -11.02 -21.12 -3.45
N VAL A 482 -10.16 -20.31 -2.85
CA VAL A 482 -9.79 -18.99 -3.41
C VAL A 482 -8.34 -19.04 -3.87
N LEU A 483 -8.08 -18.59 -5.11
CA LEU A 483 -6.72 -18.43 -5.62
C LEU A 483 -6.20 -17.05 -5.25
N TRP A 484 -4.99 -17.00 -4.72
CA TRP A 484 -4.28 -15.78 -4.35
C TRP A 484 -2.93 -15.72 -5.04
N SER A 485 -2.66 -14.64 -5.77
CA SER A 485 -1.31 -14.33 -6.22
C SER A 485 -0.35 -14.20 -5.03
N ARG A 486 0.92 -14.59 -5.24
CA ARG A 486 2.01 -14.38 -4.28
C ARG A 486 2.09 -12.95 -3.76
N ARG A 487 1.65 -11.97 -4.56
CA ARG A 487 1.59 -10.55 -4.19
C ARG A 487 0.74 -10.26 -2.95
N PHE A 488 -0.19 -11.14 -2.58
CA PHE A 488 -1.02 -10.99 -1.39
C PHE A 488 -0.51 -11.80 -0.19
N PHE A 489 0.63 -12.49 -0.30
CA PHE A 489 1.11 -13.35 0.80
C PHE A 489 1.42 -12.54 2.05
N ASP A 490 2.06 -11.36 1.93
CA ASP A 490 2.33 -10.50 3.08
C ASP A 490 1.03 -10.01 3.75
N ASP A 491 0.03 -9.64 2.95
CA ASP A 491 -1.30 -9.25 3.45
C ASP A 491 -2.00 -10.42 4.17
N LEU A 492 -1.91 -11.63 3.60
CA LEU A 492 -2.46 -12.85 4.22
C LEU A 492 -1.70 -13.23 5.50
N MET A 493 -0.37 -13.01 5.53
CA MET A 493 0.48 -13.21 6.71
C MET A 493 0.13 -12.23 7.84
N GLY A 494 -0.46 -11.07 7.51
CA GLY A 494 -0.95 -10.07 8.46
C GLY A 494 -2.32 -10.38 9.10
N LEU A 495 -3.04 -11.41 8.65
CA LEU A 495 -4.36 -11.75 9.21
C LEU A 495 -4.26 -12.29 10.65
N GLU A 496 -5.27 -12.01 11.48
CA GLU A 496 -5.34 -12.47 12.87
C GLU A 496 -6.67 -13.16 13.18
N GLY A 497 -6.63 -14.17 14.06
CA GLY A 497 -7.79 -14.95 14.50
C GLY A 497 -8.50 -15.71 13.37
N ASP A 498 -9.82 -15.78 13.46
CA ASP A 498 -10.71 -16.42 12.46
C ASP A 498 -11.26 -15.43 11.43
N VAL A 499 -10.68 -14.21 11.34
CA VAL A 499 -11.08 -13.23 10.35
C VAL A 499 -10.54 -13.69 8.99
N GLY A 500 -11.39 -14.39 8.23
CA GLY A 500 -11.04 -14.83 6.88
C GLY A 500 -10.67 -13.65 5.97
N ALA A 501 -9.99 -13.94 4.86
CA ALA A 501 -9.46 -12.95 3.90
C ALA A 501 -10.53 -12.11 3.14
N ARG A 502 -11.78 -12.07 3.63
CA ARG A 502 -12.91 -11.32 3.03
C ARG A 502 -12.64 -9.83 2.93
N HIS A 503 -11.97 -9.23 3.92
CA HIS A 503 -11.59 -7.82 3.88
C HIS A 503 -10.59 -7.56 2.74
N LEU A 504 -9.62 -8.45 2.53
CA LEU A 504 -8.65 -8.32 1.44
C LEU A 504 -9.33 -8.38 0.06
N ILE A 505 -10.33 -9.25 -0.13
CA ILE A 505 -11.16 -9.28 -1.34
C ILE A 505 -11.91 -7.95 -1.52
N ALA A 506 -12.49 -7.41 -0.44
CA ALA A 506 -13.27 -6.17 -0.50
C ALA A 506 -12.41 -4.93 -0.81
N THR A 507 -11.19 -4.88 -0.28
CA THR A 507 -10.22 -3.79 -0.51
C THR A 507 -9.51 -3.90 -1.87
N ASN A 508 -9.49 -5.09 -2.48
CA ASN A 508 -8.78 -5.36 -3.74
C ASN A 508 -9.69 -5.76 -4.91
N LYS A 509 -10.92 -5.24 -4.99
CA LYS A 509 -11.91 -5.63 -6.03
C LYS A 509 -11.39 -5.55 -7.47
N ASP A 510 -10.52 -4.59 -7.78
CA ASP A 510 -9.97 -4.42 -9.13
C ASP A 510 -8.97 -5.55 -9.51
N ALA A 511 -8.49 -6.32 -8.53
CA ALA A 511 -7.61 -7.49 -8.72
C ALA A 511 -8.37 -8.83 -8.66
N VAL A 512 -9.67 -8.79 -8.36
CA VAL A 512 -10.52 -9.98 -8.18
C VAL A 512 -11.22 -10.29 -9.50
N VAL A 513 -11.05 -11.53 -9.97
CA VAL A 513 -11.90 -12.13 -10.99
C VAL A 513 -12.87 -13.09 -10.31
N GLU A 514 -14.16 -12.89 -10.52
CA GLU A 514 -15.19 -13.81 -10.06
C GLU A 514 -15.34 -14.95 -11.08
N VAL A 515 -15.30 -16.19 -10.59
CA VAL A 515 -15.41 -17.41 -11.41
C VAL A 515 -16.69 -18.14 -11.00
N GLU A 516 -17.66 -18.23 -11.91
CA GLU A 516 -18.91 -18.95 -11.64
C GLU A 516 -18.64 -20.47 -11.62
N LEU A 517 -18.90 -21.10 -10.47
CA LEU A 517 -18.70 -22.54 -10.22
C LEU A 517 -19.97 -23.17 -9.64
N ASP A 518 -20.00 -24.49 -9.49
CA ASP A 518 -21.15 -25.20 -8.89
C ASP A 518 -21.26 -24.98 -7.37
N ASP A 519 -22.41 -25.31 -6.79
CA ASP A 519 -22.77 -25.11 -5.38
C ASP A 519 -21.79 -25.70 -4.35
N ALA A 520 -20.98 -26.69 -4.76
CA ALA A 520 -19.88 -27.29 -4.00
C ALA A 520 -18.97 -26.25 -3.31
N ILE A 521 -18.78 -25.07 -3.91
CA ILE A 521 -17.92 -24.01 -3.36
C ILE A 521 -18.49 -23.34 -2.09
N THR A 522 -19.79 -23.49 -1.85
CA THR A 522 -20.51 -22.89 -0.71
C THR A 522 -20.99 -23.92 0.31
N LEU A 523 -20.69 -25.20 0.10
CA LEU A 523 -21.11 -26.28 0.98
C LEU A 523 -20.38 -26.19 2.32
N ASP A 524 -21.14 -26.00 3.40
CA ASP A 524 -20.63 -25.94 4.77
C ASP A 524 -21.13 -27.15 5.57
N ILE A 525 -20.20 -27.96 6.08
CA ILE A 525 -20.49 -29.20 6.82
C ILE A 525 -20.05 -28.97 8.27
N ASP A 526 -20.91 -28.30 9.01
CA ASP A 526 -20.65 -27.91 10.41
C ASP A 526 -21.47 -28.72 11.42
N THR A 527 -22.39 -29.59 10.96
CA THR A 527 -23.26 -30.39 11.81
C THR A 527 -23.33 -31.85 11.35
N PRO A 528 -23.62 -32.80 12.26
CA PRO A 528 -23.86 -34.20 11.89
C PRO A 528 -25.01 -34.38 10.87
N ASP A 529 -26.05 -33.55 10.95
CA ASP A 529 -27.17 -33.58 10.00
C ASP A 529 -26.74 -33.14 8.60
N ALA A 530 -25.89 -32.10 8.50
CA ALA A 530 -25.31 -31.66 7.22
C ALA A 530 -24.40 -32.73 6.62
N LEU A 531 -23.61 -33.42 7.45
CA LEU A 531 -22.78 -34.55 7.03
C LEU A 531 -23.65 -35.70 6.50
N ALA A 532 -24.74 -36.05 7.21
CA ALA A 532 -25.65 -37.12 6.78
C ALA A 532 -26.36 -36.77 5.46
N ALA A 533 -26.74 -35.50 5.26
CA ALA A 533 -27.41 -35.03 4.05
C ALA A 533 -26.61 -35.23 2.76
N ILE A 534 -25.27 -35.27 2.87
CA ILE A 534 -24.36 -35.53 1.74
C ILE A 534 -23.90 -36.99 1.66
N GLY A 535 -24.51 -37.90 2.44
CA GLY A 535 -24.16 -39.32 2.48
C GLY A 535 -22.97 -39.65 3.40
N GLY A 536 -22.54 -38.71 4.23
CA GLY A 536 -21.40 -38.88 5.13
C GLY A 536 -21.76 -39.56 6.44
N ARG A 537 -20.74 -40.17 7.08
CA ARG A 537 -20.85 -40.82 8.39
C ARG A 537 -19.66 -40.43 9.27
N GLN A 538 -19.91 -40.20 10.56
CA GLN A 538 -18.82 -40.01 11.51
C GLN A 538 -18.01 -41.30 11.63
N ARG A 539 -16.69 -41.17 11.69
CA ARG A 539 -15.80 -42.31 11.95
C ARG A 539 -16.06 -42.78 13.38
N ALA A 540 -16.33 -44.08 13.54
CA ALA A 540 -16.68 -44.71 14.82
C ALA A 540 -15.49 -44.80 15.77
#